data_AF-A0A7V9WN02-F1
#
_entry.id   AF-A0A7V9WN02-F1
#
_cell.length_a   1.000
_cell.length_b   1.000
_cell.length_c   1.000
_cell.angle_alpha   90.00
_cell.angle_beta   90.00
_cell.angle_gamma   90.00
#
_symmetry.space_group_name_H-M   'P 1'
#
loop_
_entity.id
_entity.type
_entity.pdbx_description
1 polymer ?
#
loop_
_entity_poly.entity_id
_entity_poly.type
_entity_poly.pdbx_seq_one_letter_code
_entity_poly.pdbx_strand_id
1 'polypeptide(L)'
;MDHLEKIADAVLYEGYILWPYRRSAMKNHQRWTFGGVHPEGWSRAGHEDDASAMQTQVLIEGDDSGSVDVRVRFLHVVARRVARQTVQGLEEVDELTVDGERHLSWEEATEREVVVPSLRLGSLDSPRRIEIALPAGEEREDLTEAGGRHAGAIVRSWRELTGELVVEGERLGPRLWRL
;
A
#
# COMPACT_ATOMS: atom_id res chain seq x y z
N MET A 1 -10.97 -9.24 -16.68
CA MET A 1 -10.68 -9.36 -15.25
C MET A 1 -10.99 -10.77 -14.82
N ASP A 2 -9.96 -11.44 -14.36
CA ASP A 2 -10.05 -12.74 -13.69
C ASP A 2 -10.97 -12.60 -12.45
N HIS A 3 -11.74 -13.64 -12.12
CA HIS A 3 -12.59 -13.62 -10.93
C HIS A 3 -11.77 -13.50 -9.65
N LEU A 4 -10.55 -14.06 -9.65
CA LEU A 4 -9.62 -13.95 -8.52
C LEU A 4 -9.16 -12.51 -8.30
N GLU A 5 -8.83 -11.78 -9.36
CA GLU A 5 -8.46 -10.36 -9.30
C GLU A 5 -9.56 -9.53 -8.65
N LYS A 6 -10.82 -9.75 -9.03
CA LYS A 6 -11.96 -9.01 -8.45
C LYS A 6 -12.13 -9.28 -6.95
N ILE A 7 -11.89 -10.51 -6.51
CA ILE A 7 -11.94 -10.86 -5.08
C ILE A 7 -10.79 -10.18 -4.35
N ALA A 8 -9.57 -10.25 -4.89
CA ALA A 8 -8.41 -9.60 -4.31
C ALA A 8 -8.60 -8.08 -4.22
N ASP A 9 -9.15 -7.43 -5.25
CA ASP A 9 -9.47 -6.00 -5.24
C ASP A 9 -10.52 -5.69 -4.17
N ALA A 10 -11.60 -6.49 -4.11
CA ALA A 10 -12.66 -6.27 -3.13
C ALA A 10 -12.13 -6.32 -1.69
N VAL A 11 -11.23 -7.27 -1.38
CA VAL A 11 -10.61 -7.40 -0.04
C VAL A 11 -9.57 -6.31 0.20
N LEU A 12 -8.71 -6.01 -0.79
CA LEU A 12 -7.65 -4.99 -0.67
C LEU A 12 -8.23 -3.60 -0.38
N TYR A 13 -9.37 -3.28 -1.00
CA TYR A 13 -10.06 -2.01 -0.83
C TYR A 13 -11.16 -2.06 0.24
N GLU A 14 -11.38 -3.19 0.90
CA GLU A 14 -12.34 -3.28 2.00
C GLU A 14 -11.89 -2.37 3.15
N GLY A 15 -12.76 -1.44 3.55
CA GLY A 15 -12.42 -0.45 4.57
C GLY A 15 -11.47 0.66 4.09
N TYR A 16 -10.96 0.61 2.86
CA TYR A 16 -10.26 1.74 2.26
C TYR A 16 -11.28 2.81 1.84
N ILE A 17 -11.19 3.97 2.48
CA ILE A 17 -12.18 5.03 2.29
C ILE A 17 -11.90 5.80 1.00
N LEU A 18 -12.92 5.87 0.15
CA LEU A 18 -12.90 6.46 -1.21
C LEU A 18 -13.04 8.00 -1.25
N TRP A 19 -12.99 8.73 -0.13
CA TRP A 19 -13.34 10.17 -0.10
C TRP A 19 -12.47 11.03 0.84
N PRO A 20 -12.16 12.30 0.50
CA PRO A 20 -11.06 13.03 1.11
C PRO A 20 -11.36 13.42 2.56
N TYR A 21 -10.50 12.91 3.44
CA TYR A 21 -10.42 13.31 4.82
C TYR A 21 -9.59 14.59 4.95
N ARG A 22 -10.20 15.66 5.45
CA ARG A 22 -9.48 16.90 5.77
C ARG A 22 -8.43 16.60 6.85
N ARG A 23 -7.18 17.04 6.62
CA ARG A 23 -6.06 16.95 7.60
C ARG A 23 -6.41 17.57 8.96
N SER A 24 -7.27 18.58 8.97
CA SER A 24 -7.72 19.30 10.18
C SER A 24 -8.75 18.54 11.03
N ALA A 25 -9.33 17.44 10.56
CA ALA A 25 -10.28 16.66 11.36
C ALA A 25 -9.52 15.64 12.23
N MET A 26 -9.55 15.85 13.56
CA MET A 26 -8.93 14.99 14.60
C MET A 26 -9.18 13.49 14.41
N LYS A 27 -10.38 13.11 13.95
CA LYS A 27 -10.76 11.70 13.70
C LYS A 27 -9.99 11.03 12.55
N ASN A 28 -9.20 11.79 11.80
CA ASN A 28 -8.44 11.31 10.65
C ASN A 28 -6.93 11.21 10.94
N HIS A 29 -6.51 11.52 12.17
CA HIS A 29 -5.09 11.44 12.56
C HIS A 29 -4.61 10.00 12.72
N GLN A 30 -5.53 9.05 12.87
CA GLN A 30 -5.23 7.63 12.98
C GLN A 30 -6.18 6.84 12.08
N ARG A 31 -5.60 6.12 11.10
CA ARG A 31 -6.34 5.19 10.25
C ARG A 31 -6.46 3.86 10.98
N TRP A 32 -7.69 3.42 11.18
CA TRP A 32 -7.98 2.07 11.66
C TRP A 32 -8.34 1.21 10.44
N THR A 33 -7.34 0.86 9.63
CA THR A 33 -7.53 -0.13 8.56
C THR A 33 -7.35 -1.51 9.17
N PHE A 34 -8.41 -2.33 9.12
CA PHE A 34 -8.27 -3.75 9.44
C PHE A 34 -7.18 -4.36 8.54
N GLY A 35 -6.25 -5.11 9.14
CA GLY A 35 -5.14 -5.72 8.41
C GLY A 35 -3.96 -4.78 8.09
N GLY A 36 -3.89 -3.59 8.70
CA GLY A 36 -2.70 -2.72 8.60
C GLY A 36 -1.45 -3.39 9.16
N VAL A 37 -0.35 -3.32 8.42
CA VAL A 37 0.98 -3.79 8.84
C VAL A 37 1.93 -2.59 8.85
N HIS A 38 2.55 -2.34 9.99
CA HIS A 38 3.41 -1.19 10.24
C HIS A 38 4.88 -1.61 10.31
N PRO A 39 5.85 -0.72 10.01
CA PRO A 39 7.26 -1.02 10.22
C PRO A 39 7.51 -1.39 11.70
N GLU A 40 8.32 -2.40 11.98
CA GLU A 40 8.56 -2.88 13.35
C GLU A 40 9.03 -1.76 14.31
N GLY A 41 9.82 -0.81 13.80
CA GLY A 41 10.25 0.36 14.57
C GLY A 41 9.11 1.24 15.07
N TRP A 42 7.97 1.28 14.37
CA TRP A 42 6.75 2.00 14.77
C TRP A 42 6.13 1.35 16.00
N SER A 43 5.88 0.04 15.96
CA SER A 43 5.28 -0.67 17.09
C SER A 43 6.17 -0.59 18.34
N ARG A 44 7.50 -0.73 18.17
CA ARG A 44 8.49 -0.56 19.24
C ARG A 44 8.56 0.86 19.82
N ALA A 45 8.08 1.88 19.10
CA ALA A 45 8.09 3.28 19.54
C ALA A 45 6.86 3.67 20.39
N GLY A 46 6.08 2.70 20.88
CA GLY A 46 4.91 2.94 21.74
C GLY A 46 3.56 2.74 21.05
N HIS A 47 3.55 2.04 19.91
CA HIS A 47 2.35 1.68 19.16
C HIS A 47 2.16 0.16 19.15
N GLU A 48 2.15 -0.46 20.33
CA GLU A 48 2.15 -1.92 20.50
C GLU A 48 0.90 -2.62 19.93
N ASP A 49 -0.21 -1.91 19.83
CA ASP A 49 -1.45 -2.40 19.21
C ASP A 49 -1.40 -2.42 17.67
N ASP A 50 -0.44 -1.73 17.05
CA ASP A 50 -0.27 -1.70 15.60
C ASP A 50 0.63 -2.88 15.17
N ALA A 51 0.05 -3.83 14.44
CA ALA A 51 0.74 -5.06 14.02
C ALA A 51 1.92 -4.76 13.10
N SER A 52 3.07 -5.39 13.34
CA SER A 52 4.27 -5.29 12.48
C SER A 52 4.50 -6.50 11.58
N ALA A 53 3.61 -7.49 11.66
CA ALA A 53 3.64 -8.69 10.85
C ALA A 53 2.23 -9.22 10.61
N MET A 54 2.05 -9.94 9.52
CA MET A 54 0.83 -10.69 9.21
C MET A 54 1.20 -12.09 8.75
N GLN A 55 0.29 -13.04 8.97
CA GLN A 55 0.44 -14.42 8.51
C GLN A 55 -0.88 -14.89 7.92
N THR A 56 -0.80 -15.53 6.76
CA THR A 56 -1.92 -16.21 6.11
C THR A 56 -1.52 -17.64 5.87
N GLN A 57 -2.43 -18.58 6.13
CA GLN A 57 -2.23 -19.99 5.86
C GLN A 57 -3.28 -20.51 4.90
N VAL A 58 -2.87 -21.31 3.92
CA VAL A 58 -3.75 -21.88 2.90
C VAL A 58 -3.50 -23.38 2.78
N LEU A 59 -4.57 -24.16 2.75
CA LEU A 59 -4.48 -25.58 2.44
C LEU A 59 -4.51 -25.80 0.93
N ILE A 60 -3.54 -26.55 0.43
CA ILE A 60 -3.40 -26.86 -1.00
C ILE A 60 -3.43 -28.37 -1.16
N GLU A 61 -4.32 -28.85 -2.03
CA GLU A 61 -4.32 -30.23 -2.48
C GLU A 61 -3.47 -30.36 -3.75
N GLY A 62 -2.32 -31.03 -3.65
CA GLY A 62 -1.35 -31.14 -4.73
C GLY A 62 -0.18 -32.05 -4.37
N ASP A 63 0.48 -32.57 -5.40
CA ASP A 63 1.76 -33.28 -5.25
C ASP A 63 2.94 -32.32 -5.32
N ASP A 64 4.15 -32.86 -5.15
CA ASP A 64 5.41 -32.11 -5.07
C ASP A 64 5.73 -31.33 -6.34
N SER A 65 5.17 -31.76 -7.48
CA SER A 65 5.33 -31.11 -8.78
C SER A 65 4.38 -29.94 -8.97
N GLY A 66 3.35 -29.83 -8.12
CA GLY A 66 2.45 -28.69 -8.07
C GLY A 66 3.18 -27.38 -7.80
N SER A 67 2.69 -26.30 -8.39
CA SER A 67 3.26 -24.97 -8.25
C SER A 67 2.20 -23.95 -7.86
N VAL A 68 2.60 -22.96 -7.05
CA VAL A 68 1.76 -21.82 -6.70
C VAL A 68 2.45 -20.51 -7.05
N ASP A 69 1.65 -19.54 -7.50
CA ASP A 69 2.05 -18.15 -7.61
C ASP A 69 1.56 -17.40 -6.37
N VAL A 70 2.47 -16.73 -5.67
CA VAL A 70 2.12 -15.90 -4.51
C VAL A 70 2.21 -14.43 -4.92
N ARG A 71 1.11 -13.69 -4.73
CA ARG A 71 1.05 -12.25 -4.97
C ARG A 71 0.60 -11.56 -3.69
N VAL A 72 1.48 -10.75 -3.12
CA VAL A 72 1.14 -9.90 -1.97
C VAL A 72 0.87 -8.51 -2.49
N ARG A 73 -0.38 -8.06 -2.36
CA ARG A 73 -0.82 -6.72 -2.74
C ARG A 73 -1.19 -5.95 -1.49
N PHE A 74 -0.81 -4.68 -1.45
CA PHE A 74 -1.09 -3.81 -0.30
C PHE A 74 -1.19 -2.35 -0.74
N LEU A 75 -1.88 -1.56 0.08
CA LEU A 75 -2.01 -0.12 -0.09
C LEU A 75 -0.94 0.59 0.71
N HIS A 76 0.02 1.23 0.02
CA HIS A 76 1.08 2.01 0.64
C HIS A 76 0.65 3.48 0.74
N VAL A 77 0.71 4.05 1.94
CA VAL A 77 0.31 5.44 2.22
C VAL A 77 1.14 6.45 1.41
N VAL A 78 0.43 7.41 0.81
CA VAL A 78 0.98 8.53 0.05
C VAL A 78 0.43 9.83 0.63
N ALA A 79 1.32 10.74 1.01
CA ALA A 79 0.92 12.09 1.38
C ALA A 79 0.69 12.91 0.11
N ARG A 80 -0.57 13.26 -0.17
CA ARG A 80 -0.96 14.18 -1.25
C ARG A 80 -1.07 15.59 -0.68
N ARG A 81 -0.13 16.45 -1.03
CA ARG A 81 -0.08 17.86 -0.63
C ARG A 81 -0.43 18.75 -1.81
N VAL A 82 -1.16 19.81 -1.54
CA VAL A 82 -1.45 20.88 -2.51
C VAL A 82 -0.62 22.08 -2.12
N ALA A 83 -0.03 22.75 -3.11
CA ALA A 83 0.71 23.98 -2.91
C ALA A 83 0.22 25.05 -3.87
N ARG A 84 0.08 26.29 -3.38
CA ARG A 84 -0.29 27.46 -4.17
C ARG A 84 0.98 28.12 -4.71
N GLN A 85 0.94 28.58 -5.96
CA GLN A 85 1.96 29.44 -6.51
C GLN A 85 1.86 30.86 -5.91
N THR A 86 2.94 31.32 -5.30
CA THR A 86 3.10 32.68 -4.77
C THR A 86 4.28 33.37 -5.46
N VAL A 87 4.54 34.64 -5.12
CA VAL A 87 5.73 35.37 -5.58
C VAL A 87 7.04 34.81 -5.00
N GLN A 88 6.98 34.06 -3.90
CA GLN A 88 8.14 33.46 -3.23
C GLN A 88 8.37 31.99 -3.63
N GLY A 89 7.48 31.42 -4.45
CA GLY A 89 7.50 30.01 -4.84
C GLY A 89 6.21 29.29 -4.44
N LEU A 90 6.29 27.96 -4.32
CA LEU A 90 5.16 27.15 -3.87
C LEU A 90 5.01 27.20 -2.34
N GLU A 91 3.80 27.48 -1.88
CA GLU A 91 3.40 27.46 -0.48
C GLU A 91 2.38 26.34 -0.25
N GLU A 92 2.66 25.39 0.64
CA GLU A 92 1.71 24.31 0.96
C GLU A 92 0.41 24.85 1.58
N VAL A 93 -0.72 24.35 1.10
CA VAL A 93 -2.06 24.74 1.55
C VAL A 93 -2.95 23.50 1.72
N ASP A 94 -3.95 23.58 2.59
CA ASP A 94 -4.93 22.50 2.74
C ASP A 94 -5.89 22.40 1.54
N GLU A 95 -6.10 23.51 0.83
CA GLU A 95 -7.05 23.62 -0.27
C GLU A 95 -6.60 24.67 -1.30
N LEU A 96 -6.74 24.35 -2.59
CA LEU A 96 -6.56 25.28 -3.70
C LEU A 96 -7.69 25.10 -4.72
N THR A 97 -8.28 26.20 -5.16
CA THR A 97 -9.26 26.18 -6.28
C THR A 97 -8.58 26.74 -7.53
N VAL A 98 -8.63 25.99 -8.63
CA VAL A 98 -8.10 26.36 -9.95
C VAL A 98 -9.21 26.18 -10.96
N ASP A 99 -9.59 27.24 -11.69
CA ASP A 99 -10.69 27.25 -12.67
C ASP A 99 -12.02 26.65 -12.16
N GLY A 100 -12.30 26.81 -10.86
CA GLY A 100 -13.51 26.28 -10.22
C GLY A 100 -13.41 24.81 -9.78
N GLU A 101 -12.32 24.11 -10.09
CA GLU A 101 -12.00 22.81 -9.53
C GLU A 101 -11.27 22.96 -8.19
N ARG A 102 -11.70 22.18 -7.19
CA ARG A 102 -11.12 22.22 -5.84
C ARG A 102 -10.18 21.04 -5.61
N HIS A 103 -8.93 21.34 -5.28
CA HIS A 103 -7.91 20.36 -4.88
C HIS A 103 -7.65 20.47 -3.37
N LEU A 104 -7.52 19.32 -2.70
CA LEU A 104 -7.36 19.24 -1.24
C LEU A 104 -6.06 18.52 -0.87
N SER A 105 -5.44 18.85 0.26
CA SER A 105 -4.38 18.04 0.84
C SER A 105 -4.99 16.89 1.67
N TRP A 106 -4.56 15.65 1.45
CA TRP A 106 -4.99 14.46 2.22
C TRP A 106 -3.95 13.33 2.12
N GLU A 107 -4.15 12.24 2.85
CA GLU A 107 -3.38 11.01 2.65
C GLU A 107 -4.15 10.07 1.74
N GLU A 108 -3.56 9.69 0.61
CA GLU A 108 -4.07 8.62 -0.25
C GLU A 108 -3.22 7.37 -0.06
N ALA A 109 -3.43 6.36 -0.90
CA ALA A 109 -2.61 5.19 -0.96
C ALA A 109 -2.41 4.79 -2.42
N THR A 110 -1.26 4.19 -2.68
CA THR A 110 -0.91 3.60 -3.96
C THR A 110 -0.79 2.10 -3.80
N GLU A 111 -1.28 1.35 -4.78
CA GLU A 111 -1.13 -0.09 -4.80
C GLU A 111 0.34 -0.48 -4.99
N ARG A 112 0.78 -1.46 -4.21
CA ARG A 112 2.08 -2.11 -4.36
C ARG A 112 1.86 -3.60 -4.47
N GLU A 113 2.74 -4.26 -5.21
CA GLU A 113 2.67 -5.69 -5.43
C GLU A 113 4.06 -6.31 -5.32
N VAL A 114 4.12 -7.47 -4.65
CA VAL A 114 5.27 -8.36 -4.61
C VAL A 114 4.82 -9.71 -5.15
N VAL A 115 5.49 -10.18 -6.21
CA VAL A 115 5.14 -11.43 -6.91
C VAL A 115 6.25 -12.45 -6.72
N VAL A 116 5.87 -13.65 -6.30
CA VAL A 116 6.75 -14.82 -6.19
C VAL A 116 6.16 -15.92 -7.06
N PRO A 117 6.59 -16.03 -8.33
CA PRO A 117 5.99 -16.96 -9.26
C PRO A 117 6.54 -18.38 -9.06
N SER A 118 5.70 -19.36 -9.41
CA SER A 118 6.08 -20.75 -9.67
C SER A 118 6.83 -21.44 -8.53
N LEU A 119 6.37 -21.23 -7.29
CA LEU A 119 6.87 -21.94 -6.12
C LEU A 119 6.42 -23.40 -6.16
N ARG A 120 7.37 -24.32 -6.35
CA ARG A 120 7.08 -25.76 -6.30
C ARG A 120 6.83 -26.20 -4.87
N LEU A 121 5.71 -26.90 -4.63
CA LEU A 121 5.32 -27.37 -3.30
C LEU A 121 6.43 -28.21 -2.64
N GLY A 122 7.02 -29.16 -3.38
CA GLY A 122 8.12 -29.99 -2.87
C GLY A 122 9.43 -29.25 -2.55
N SER A 123 9.49 -27.93 -2.74
CA SER A 123 10.67 -27.11 -2.44
C SER A 123 10.46 -26.10 -1.30
N LEU A 124 9.25 -26.10 -0.71
CA LEU A 124 8.82 -25.16 0.32
C LEU A 124 9.05 -25.65 1.76
N ASP A 125 9.55 -26.88 1.95
CA ASP A 125 10.09 -27.36 3.23
C ASP A 125 11.23 -26.46 3.75
N SER A 126 11.83 -25.64 2.86
CA SER A 126 12.77 -24.58 3.20
C SER A 126 12.16 -23.22 2.86
N PRO A 127 12.05 -22.30 3.85
CA PRO A 127 11.44 -21.00 3.65
C PRO A 127 12.09 -20.20 2.52
N ARG A 128 11.27 -19.60 1.67
CA ARG A 128 11.69 -18.59 0.69
C ARG A 128 11.50 -17.22 1.30
N ARG A 129 12.57 -16.42 1.31
CA ARG A 129 12.60 -15.06 1.83
C ARG A 129 12.75 -14.09 0.68
N ILE A 130 11.85 -13.13 0.59
CA ILE A 130 11.81 -12.11 -0.45
C ILE A 130 11.84 -10.76 0.26
N GLU A 131 12.85 -9.96 -0.05
CA GLU A 131 12.95 -8.60 0.47
C GLU A 131 11.89 -7.72 -0.19
N ILE A 132 11.21 -6.92 0.63
CA ILE A 132 10.38 -5.81 0.20
C ILE A 132 11.20 -4.56 0.44
N ALA A 133 11.62 -3.89 -0.64
CA ALA A 133 12.37 -2.64 -0.56
C ALA A 133 11.79 -1.64 -1.55
N LEU A 134 11.01 -0.69 -1.04
CA LEU A 134 10.43 0.41 -1.80
C LEU A 134 11.12 1.71 -1.37
N PRO A 135 11.87 2.38 -2.26
CA PRO A 135 12.51 3.64 -1.91
C PRO A 135 11.47 4.73 -1.66
N ALA A 136 11.84 5.73 -0.84
CA ALA A 136 11.09 6.97 -0.76
C ALA A 136 11.01 7.64 -2.14
N GLY A 137 9.92 8.34 -2.40
CA GLY A 137 9.71 8.98 -3.69
C GLY A 137 8.69 10.09 -3.64
N GLU A 138 8.70 10.87 -4.71
CA GLU A 138 7.83 12.02 -4.90
C GLU A 138 7.43 12.14 -6.36
N GLU A 139 6.16 12.47 -6.58
CA GLU A 139 5.59 12.82 -7.88
C GLU A 139 4.92 14.20 -7.78
N ARG A 140 5.07 14.99 -8.85
CA ARG A 140 4.52 16.34 -8.91
C ARG A 140 3.67 16.52 -10.16
N GLU A 141 2.53 17.16 -9.96
CA GLU A 141 1.57 17.54 -10.99
C GLU A 141 1.33 19.05 -10.87
N ASP A 142 1.69 19.82 -11.90
CA ASP A 142 1.46 21.25 -11.91
C ASP A 142 -0.01 21.57 -12.23
N LEU A 143 -0.57 22.53 -11.50
CA LEU A 143 -1.91 23.06 -11.69
C LEU A 143 -1.84 24.38 -12.44
N THR A 144 -2.41 24.42 -13.64
CA THR A 144 -2.46 25.59 -14.50
C THR A 144 -3.90 26.04 -14.75
N GLU A 145 -4.11 27.34 -14.78
CA GLU A 145 -5.38 27.92 -15.21
C GLU A 145 -5.50 27.91 -16.73
N ALA A 146 -6.71 28.07 -17.26
CA ALA A 146 -7.05 28.12 -18.68
C ALA A 146 -6.25 29.17 -19.48
N GLY A 147 -5.70 30.19 -18.80
CA GLY A 147 -4.79 31.18 -19.38
C GLY A 147 -3.30 30.79 -19.39
N GLY A 148 -2.95 29.56 -19.03
CA GLY A 148 -1.56 29.08 -18.93
C GLY A 148 -0.81 29.59 -17.70
N ARG A 149 -1.49 30.30 -16.78
CA ARG A 149 -0.90 30.76 -15.53
C ARG A 149 -0.75 29.57 -14.57
N HIS A 150 0.45 29.37 -14.05
CA HIS A 150 0.72 28.37 -13.01
C HIS A 150 0.08 28.82 -11.68
N ALA A 151 -0.94 28.09 -11.23
CA ALA A 151 -1.69 28.37 -10.02
C ALA A 151 -1.13 27.66 -8.78
N GLY A 152 -0.43 26.54 -8.98
CA GLY A 152 0.09 25.71 -7.90
C GLY A 152 0.50 24.32 -8.36
N ALA A 153 0.70 23.40 -7.44
CA ALA A 153 1.00 22.00 -7.76
C ALA A 153 0.38 21.04 -6.74
N ILE A 154 0.16 19.80 -7.16
CA ILE A 154 -0.08 18.66 -6.29
C ILE A 154 1.24 17.89 -6.19
N VAL A 155 1.66 17.61 -4.96
CA VAL A 155 2.86 16.84 -4.65
C VAL A 155 2.44 15.58 -3.89
N ARG A 156 2.75 14.41 -4.43
CA ARG A 156 2.51 13.11 -3.84
C ARG A 156 3.82 12.53 -3.38
N SER A 157 3.98 12.30 -2.08
CA SER A 157 5.21 11.72 -1.53
C SER A 157 4.92 10.49 -0.69
N TRP A 158 5.79 9.49 -0.75
CA TRP A 158 5.75 8.32 0.11
C TRP A 158 7.12 8.11 0.77
N ARG A 159 7.11 7.48 1.95
CA ARG A 159 8.33 7.13 2.66
C ARG A 159 8.89 5.83 2.12
N GLU A 160 10.17 5.58 2.42
CA GLU A 160 10.75 4.27 2.22
C GLU A 160 9.96 3.22 3.02
N LEU A 161 9.74 2.07 2.41
CA LEU A 161 9.14 0.91 3.05
C LEU A 161 10.05 -0.30 2.85
N THR A 162 10.51 -0.86 3.96
CA THR A 162 11.28 -2.10 4.00
C THR A 162 10.51 -3.17 4.75
N GLY A 163 10.69 -4.43 4.34
CA GLY A 163 10.04 -5.58 4.94
C GLY A 163 10.53 -6.90 4.34
N GLU A 164 9.95 -8.00 4.79
CA GLU A 164 10.27 -9.33 4.30
C GLU A 164 8.97 -10.12 4.09
N LEU A 165 8.87 -10.77 2.93
CA LEU A 165 7.88 -11.82 2.67
C LEU A 165 8.55 -13.17 2.87
N VAL A 166 8.02 -13.97 3.78
CA VAL A 166 8.43 -15.36 4.00
C VAL A 166 7.33 -16.28 3.47
N VAL A 167 7.71 -17.21 2.59
CA VAL A 167 6.82 -18.25 2.08
C VAL A 167 7.42 -19.61 2.40
N GLU A 168 6.69 -20.41 3.16
CA GLU A 168 7.10 -21.75 3.58
C GLU A 168 5.94 -22.71 3.42
N GLY A 169 6.23 -24.01 3.38
CA GLY A 169 5.23 -25.04 3.20
C GLY A 169 5.49 -26.22 4.11
N GLU A 170 4.42 -26.77 4.66
CA GLU A 170 4.45 -27.99 5.46
C GLU A 170 3.56 -29.04 4.82
N ARG A 171 4.12 -30.23 4.60
CA ARG A 171 3.34 -31.37 4.14
C ARG A 171 2.53 -31.97 5.30
N LEU A 172 1.21 -31.96 5.15
CA LEU A 172 0.27 -32.55 6.11
C LEU A 172 -0.19 -33.95 5.70
N GLY A 173 0.00 -34.34 4.44
CA GLY A 173 -0.34 -35.66 3.91
C GLY A 173 0.21 -35.91 2.51
N PRO A 174 -0.10 -37.06 1.88
CA PRO A 174 0.48 -37.44 0.59
C PRO A 174 0.26 -36.41 -0.53
N ARG A 175 -0.88 -35.71 -0.49
CA ARG A 175 -1.27 -34.67 -1.46
C ARG A 175 -1.78 -33.41 -0.76
N LEU A 176 -1.45 -33.20 0.50
CA LEU A 176 -1.97 -32.07 1.28
C LEU A 176 -0.83 -31.27 1.87
N TRP A 177 -0.86 -29.97 1.59
CA TRP A 177 0.12 -28.99 2.05
C TRP A 177 -0.58 -27.86 2.79
N ARG A 178 0.10 -27.32 3.81
CA ARG A 178 -0.17 -26.00 4.36
C ARG A 178 0.91 -25.06 3.86
N LEU A 179 0.50 -24.05 3.10
CA LEU A 179 1.31 -22.87 2.80
C LEU A 179 1.09 -21.82 3.89
#